data_AF-A0A1C6UQ03-F1
#
_entry.id   AF-A0A1C6UQ03-F1
#
_cell.length_a   1.000
_cell.length_b   1.000
_cell.length_c   1.000
_cell.angle_alpha   90.00
_cell.angle_beta   90.00
_cell.angle_gamma   90.00
#
_symmetry.space_group_name_H-M   'P 1'
#
loop_
_entity.id
_entity.type
_entity.pdbx_description
1 polymer ?
#
loop_
_entity_poly.entity_id
_entity_poly.type
_entity_poly.pdbx_seq_one_letter_code
_entity_poly.pdbx_strand_id
1 'polypeptide(L)'
;MTRPTVHGGEQLPIGRRVARWRVRRRLTQQMLADRLGKSKSWVDKVERGVRALDRYSVVRDIATVLHIDPTELLDPHEPAPTPPVTSLDGVDTIRTALARYHHQPTHLPVDQLRRHTGHAWLAYHHAQYPQLLRTLPTLLDTTHHTPALRASAYQITALVLVKLGAADLSWLAADRAATTDPTSNATIAVAQALRALGRDRLALTATLDATDTTTDHRVRGTLLLQAGLGR
;
A
#
# COMPACT_ATOMS: atom_id res chain seq x y z
N MET A 1 45.68 -16.42 -2.01
CA MET A 1 44.33 -16.55 -2.60
C MET A 1 43.33 -16.08 -1.55
N THR A 2 42.93 -14.82 -1.60
CA THR A 2 42.08 -14.18 -0.58
C THR A 2 40.71 -13.93 -1.21
N ARG A 3 39.66 -14.51 -0.63
CA ARG A 3 38.27 -14.35 -1.07
C ARG A 3 37.84 -12.87 -0.93
N PRO A 4 37.14 -12.29 -1.92
CA PRO A 4 36.59 -10.95 -1.79
C PRO A 4 35.33 -11.00 -0.90
N THR A 5 35.25 -10.06 0.03
CA THR A 5 34.11 -9.82 0.92
C THR A 5 32.94 -9.23 0.13
N VAL A 6 31.75 -9.80 0.34
CA VAL A 6 30.48 -9.37 -0.27
C VAL A 6 30.12 -7.97 0.22
N HIS A 7 29.73 -7.12 -0.72
CA HIS A 7 29.42 -5.70 -0.54
C HIS A 7 28.26 -5.49 0.44
N GLY A 8 28.47 -4.62 1.44
CA GLY A 8 27.41 -4.10 2.30
C GLY A 8 26.40 -3.32 1.46
N GLY A 9 25.11 -3.55 1.70
CA GLY A 9 24.04 -2.77 1.07
C GLY A 9 24.28 -1.28 1.31
N GLU A 10 24.28 -0.49 0.24
CA GLU A 10 24.60 0.94 0.27
C GLU A 10 23.63 1.70 1.19
N GLN A 11 24.09 1.96 2.41
CA GLN A 11 23.40 2.78 3.40
C GLN A 11 23.35 4.22 2.89
N LEU A 12 22.16 4.78 2.67
CA LEU A 12 22.04 6.14 2.18
C LEU A 12 22.50 7.14 3.27
N PRO A 13 23.51 7.99 3.03
CA PRO A 13 23.99 8.94 4.03
C PRO A 13 22.90 9.92 4.46
N ILE A 14 22.94 10.38 5.72
CA ILE A 14 21.95 11.30 6.31
C ILE A 14 21.69 12.54 5.43
N GLY A 15 22.73 13.13 4.83
CA GLY A 15 22.60 14.26 3.91
C GLY A 15 21.71 13.97 2.70
N ARG A 16 21.84 12.77 2.12
CA ARG A 16 21.00 12.33 1.00
C ARG A 16 19.56 12.06 1.45
N ARG A 17 19.33 11.64 2.70
CA ARG A 17 17.98 11.54 3.30
C ARG A 17 17.34 12.91 3.45
N VAL A 18 18.08 13.92 3.91
CA VAL A 18 17.62 15.32 3.98
C VAL A 18 17.20 15.83 2.59
N ALA A 19 18.03 15.61 1.56
CA ALA A 19 17.72 16.01 0.19
C ALA A 19 16.42 15.39 -0.33
N ARG A 20 16.24 14.09 -0.07
CA ARG A 20 15.04 13.32 -0.46
C ARG A 20 13.78 13.89 0.20
N TRP A 21 13.81 14.13 1.51
CA TRP A 21 12.68 14.70 2.24
C TRP A 21 12.38 16.14 1.82
N ARG A 22 13.42 16.96 1.57
CA ARG A 22 13.25 18.32 1.04
C ARG A 22 12.46 18.33 -0.27
N VAL A 23 12.85 17.49 -1.24
CA VAL A 23 12.18 17.39 -2.53
C VAL A 23 10.73 16.93 -2.36
N ARG A 24 10.46 15.98 -1.46
CA ARG A 24 9.09 15.51 -1.15
C ARG A 24 8.20 16.60 -0.57
N ARG A 25 8.76 17.50 0.24
CA ARG A 25 8.06 18.69 0.76
C ARG A 25 7.98 19.84 -0.25
N ARG A 26 8.41 19.62 -1.50
CA ARG A 26 8.48 20.61 -2.58
C ARG A 26 9.24 21.88 -2.18
N LEU A 27 10.27 21.72 -1.35
CA LEU A 27 11.13 22.81 -0.92
C LEU A 27 12.35 22.90 -1.85
N THR A 28 12.68 24.11 -2.30
CA THR A 28 14.00 24.36 -2.89
C THR A 28 15.06 24.36 -1.79
N GLN A 29 16.33 24.18 -2.14
CA GLN A 29 17.43 24.31 -1.16
C GLN A 29 17.43 25.69 -0.50
N GLN A 30 17.03 26.74 -1.23
CA GLN A 30 16.88 28.09 -0.70
C GLN A 30 15.77 28.14 0.35
N MET A 31 14.58 27.63 0.04
CA MET A 31 13.45 27.61 0.99
C MET A 31 13.75 26.82 2.26
N LEU A 32 14.47 25.70 2.16
CA LEU A 32 14.92 24.95 3.33
C LEU A 32 15.94 25.76 4.15
N ALA A 33 16.87 26.43 3.48
CA ALA A 33 17.87 27.28 4.12
C ALA A 33 17.21 28.45 4.87
N ASP A 34 16.25 29.12 4.25
CA ASP A 34 15.51 30.25 4.82
C ASP A 34 14.76 29.82 6.09
N ARG A 35 14.08 28.67 6.06
CA ARG A 35 13.35 28.10 7.21
C ARG A 35 14.28 27.65 8.35
N LEU A 36 15.53 27.31 8.06
CA LEU A 36 16.53 26.90 9.05
C LEU A 36 17.41 28.07 9.55
N GLY A 37 17.26 29.27 8.98
CA GLY A 37 18.18 30.38 9.22
C GLY A 37 19.63 30.05 8.80
N LYS A 38 19.79 29.31 7.70
CA LYS A 38 21.10 28.91 7.12
C LYS A 38 21.24 29.42 5.68
N SER A 39 22.44 29.29 5.11
CA SER A 39 22.66 29.61 3.70
C SER A 39 22.32 28.43 2.79
N LYS A 40 21.91 28.70 1.54
CA LYS A 40 21.71 27.66 0.52
C LYS A 40 22.95 26.77 0.33
N SER A 41 24.15 27.38 0.38
CA SER A 41 25.42 26.65 0.31
C SER A 41 25.60 25.66 1.47
N TRP A 42 25.11 26.01 2.66
CA TRP A 42 25.11 25.09 3.81
C TRP A 42 24.24 23.86 3.53
N VAL A 43 23.02 24.06 3.02
CA VAL A 43 22.09 22.98 2.65
C VAL A 43 22.70 22.09 1.58
N ASP A 44 23.27 22.68 0.52
CA ASP A 44 23.92 21.94 -0.55
C ASP A 44 25.10 21.08 -0.06
N LYS A 45 25.96 21.61 0.81
CA LYS A 45 27.06 20.85 1.42
C LYS A 45 26.58 19.71 2.31
N VAL A 46 25.48 19.91 3.05
CA VAL A 46 24.85 18.86 3.84
C VAL A 46 24.28 17.77 2.93
N GLU A 47 23.51 18.13 1.90
CA GLU A 47 22.87 17.18 0.99
C GLU A 47 23.86 16.31 0.21
N ARG A 48 25.03 16.87 -0.12
CA ARG A 48 26.13 16.15 -0.78
C ARG A 48 27.03 15.37 0.19
N GLY A 49 26.79 15.47 1.51
CA GLY A 49 27.61 14.81 2.53
C GLY A 49 28.99 15.46 2.75
N VAL A 50 29.25 16.62 2.15
CA VAL A 50 30.49 17.40 2.37
C VAL A 50 30.52 17.99 3.78
N ARG A 51 29.35 18.28 4.35
CA ARG A 51 29.20 18.71 5.74
C ARG A 51 28.42 17.67 6.51
N ALA A 52 29.04 17.11 7.55
CA ALA A 52 28.40 16.18 8.46
C ALA A 52 27.37 16.87 9.37
N LEU A 53 26.35 16.12 9.78
CA LEU A 53 25.29 16.56 10.70
C LEU A 53 25.55 15.97 12.09
N ASP A 54 26.59 16.44 12.76
CA ASP A 54 27.08 15.85 14.02
C ASP A 54 26.27 16.25 15.26
N ARG A 55 25.44 17.28 15.14
CA ARG A 55 24.64 17.81 16.25
C ARG A 55 23.19 17.38 16.10
N TYR A 56 22.70 16.61 17.08
CA TYR A 56 21.30 16.17 17.11
C TYR A 56 20.30 17.34 17.10
N SER A 57 20.65 18.49 17.71
CA SER A 57 19.81 19.69 17.65
C SER A 57 19.56 20.15 16.21
N VAL A 58 20.59 20.13 15.36
CA VAL A 58 20.47 20.50 13.94
C VAL A 58 19.62 19.47 13.18
N VAL A 59 19.77 18.18 13.47
CA VAL A 59 18.93 17.12 12.90
C VAL A 59 17.46 17.34 13.28
N ARG A 60 17.17 17.70 14.53
CA ARG A 60 15.82 18.01 15.01
C ARG A 60 15.24 19.25 14.34
N ASP A 61 16.04 20.30 14.16
CA ASP A 61 15.60 21.52 13.48
C ASP A 61 15.25 21.22 12.01
N ILE A 62 16.07 20.42 11.32
CA ILE A 62 15.79 19.93 9.96
C ILE A 62 14.50 19.10 9.94
N ALA A 63 14.34 18.14 10.85
CA ALA A 63 13.16 17.29 10.95
C ALA A 63 11.88 18.11 11.19
N THR A 64 11.98 19.15 12.02
CA THR A 64 10.89 20.08 12.31
C THR A 64 10.44 20.83 11.06
N VAL A 65 11.40 21.40 10.30
CA VAL A 65 11.11 22.11 9.04
C VAL A 65 10.55 21.18 7.95
N LEU A 66 10.97 19.91 7.97
CA LEU A 66 10.51 18.88 7.04
C LEU A 66 9.23 18.16 7.50
N HIS A 67 8.70 18.46 8.69
CA HIS A 67 7.54 17.81 9.30
C HIS A 67 7.67 16.28 9.34
N ILE A 68 8.77 15.78 9.90
CA ILE A 68 9.06 14.35 10.09
C ILE A 68 9.62 14.12 11.49
N ASP A 69 9.58 12.87 11.95
CA ASP A 69 10.28 12.48 13.18
C ASP A 69 11.81 12.53 12.95
N PRO A 70 12.63 13.02 13.90
CA PRO A 70 14.08 13.01 13.76
C PRO A 70 14.69 11.63 13.49
N THR A 71 14.03 10.55 13.96
CA THR A 71 14.45 9.16 13.71
C THR A 71 14.44 8.79 12.23
N GLU A 72 13.54 9.37 11.42
CA GLU A 72 13.48 9.18 9.95
C GLU A 72 14.72 9.71 9.21
N LEU A 73 15.46 10.64 9.83
CA LEU A 73 16.74 11.12 9.32
C LEU A 73 17.91 10.30 9.85
N LEU A 74 17.76 9.61 10.98
CA LEU A 74 18.83 8.88 11.65
C LEU A 74 18.85 7.39 11.29
N ASP A 75 17.70 6.78 11.08
CA ASP A 75 17.57 5.36 10.77
C ASP A 75 18.13 5.03 9.37
N PRO A 76 19.18 4.20 9.27
CA PRO A 76 19.72 3.73 8.00
C PRO A 76 18.86 2.64 7.34
N HIS A 77 17.88 2.07 8.06
CA HIS A 77 17.18 0.84 7.69
C HIS A 77 15.72 1.02 7.30
N GLU A 78 15.24 2.26 7.18
CA GLU A 78 13.86 2.47 6.76
C GLU A 78 13.74 2.48 5.21
N PRO A 79 12.93 1.59 4.62
CA PRO A 79 12.62 1.67 3.20
C PRO A 79 11.97 3.03 2.94
N ALA A 80 12.56 3.79 2.01
CA ALA A 80 12.19 5.17 1.70
C ALA A 80 10.68 5.39 1.84
N PRO A 81 10.19 6.28 2.73
CA PRO A 81 8.75 6.43 2.92
C PRO A 81 8.16 7.02 1.65
N THR A 82 7.54 6.17 0.83
CA THR A 82 6.89 6.54 -0.44
C THR A 82 6.13 7.85 -0.23
N PRO A 83 6.17 8.84 -1.16
CA PRO A 83 5.36 10.05 -1.03
C PRO A 83 3.93 9.68 -0.63
N PRO A 84 3.19 10.55 0.10
CA PRO A 84 1.81 10.26 0.44
C PRO A 84 1.12 9.84 -0.85
N VAL A 85 0.78 8.57 -0.93
CA VAL A 85 0.15 7.98 -2.09
C VAL A 85 -1.16 8.73 -2.19
N THR A 86 -1.26 9.63 -3.15
CA THR A 86 -2.57 10.18 -3.48
C THR A 86 -3.43 8.99 -3.87
N SER A 87 -4.72 9.04 -3.56
CA SER A 87 -5.63 7.94 -3.93
C SER A 87 -5.46 7.55 -5.40
N LEU A 88 -5.20 8.53 -6.27
CA LEU A 88 -4.94 8.33 -7.69
C LEU A 88 -3.62 7.58 -7.96
N ASP A 89 -2.48 8.02 -7.40
CA ASP A 89 -1.18 7.34 -7.58
C ASP A 89 -1.21 5.88 -7.07
N GLY A 90 -1.96 5.63 -5.99
CA GLY A 90 -2.09 4.31 -5.39
C GLY A 90 -2.96 3.38 -6.24
N VAL A 91 -4.06 3.90 -6.77
CA VAL A 91 -4.92 3.17 -7.70
C VAL A 91 -4.15 2.81 -8.97
N ASP A 92 -3.31 3.70 -9.49
CA ASP A 92 -2.49 3.43 -10.68
C ASP A 92 -1.42 2.36 -10.42
N THR A 93 -0.83 2.37 -9.23
CA THR A 93 0.12 1.33 -8.80
C THR A 93 -0.56 -0.04 -8.69
N ILE A 94 -1.78 -0.08 -8.11
CA ILE A 94 -2.59 -1.30 -8.06
C ILE A 94 -3.00 -1.75 -9.46
N ARG A 95 -3.41 -0.85 -10.35
CA ARG A 95 -3.73 -1.18 -11.75
C ARG A 95 -2.53 -1.83 -12.43
N THR A 96 -1.34 -1.28 -12.23
CA THR A 96 -0.10 -1.84 -12.76
C THR A 96 0.17 -3.25 -12.21
N ALA A 97 -0.01 -3.46 -10.91
CA ALA A 97 0.14 -4.78 -10.29
C ALA A 97 -0.88 -5.79 -10.84
N LEU A 98 -2.15 -5.39 -10.99
CA LEU A 98 -3.20 -6.20 -11.57
C LEU A 98 -2.99 -6.48 -13.08
N ALA A 99 -2.29 -5.62 -13.80
CA ALA A 99 -1.97 -5.80 -15.21
C ALA A 99 -0.76 -6.71 -15.44
N ARG A 100 0.00 -7.04 -14.40
CA ARG A 100 1.05 -8.06 -14.51
C ARG A 100 0.37 -9.42 -14.58
N TYR A 101 0.70 -10.19 -15.61
CA TYR A 101 0.27 -11.58 -15.79
C TYR A 101 1.43 -12.55 -15.60
N HIS A 102 2.64 -12.12 -15.95
CA HIS A 102 3.88 -12.89 -15.78
C HIS A 102 4.60 -12.42 -14.52
N HIS A 103 4.85 -13.35 -13.60
CA HIS A 103 5.41 -13.05 -12.28
C HIS A 103 6.66 -13.90 -12.09
N GLN A 104 7.71 -13.28 -11.57
CA GLN A 104 8.88 -14.00 -11.10
C GLN A 104 8.60 -14.44 -9.66
N PRO A 105 8.73 -15.74 -9.33
CA PRO A 105 8.33 -16.23 -8.02
C PRO A 105 9.13 -15.58 -6.88
N THR A 106 8.44 -14.76 -6.06
CA THR A 106 8.95 -14.34 -4.75
C THR A 106 8.41 -15.33 -3.71
N HIS A 107 9.24 -16.29 -3.31
CA HIS A 107 8.84 -17.28 -2.31
C HIS A 107 9.01 -16.72 -0.90
N LEU A 108 7.88 -16.34 -0.29
CA LEU A 108 7.79 -16.11 1.16
C LEU A 108 7.14 -17.31 1.85
N PRO A 109 7.51 -17.62 3.10
CA PRO A 109 6.82 -18.63 3.89
C PRO A 109 5.32 -18.32 4.01
N VAL A 110 4.47 -19.35 3.91
CA VAL A 110 3.01 -19.20 3.94
C VAL A 110 2.52 -18.48 5.21
N ASP A 111 3.15 -18.72 6.37
CA ASP A 111 2.79 -18.04 7.61
C ASP A 111 3.06 -16.53 7.57
N GLN A 112 4.12 -16.12 6.87
CA GLN A 112 4.41 -14.71 6.68
C GLN A 112 3.37 -14.07 5.74
N LEU A 113 2.99 -14.76 4.67
CA LEU A 113 1.91 -14.31 3.77
C LEU A 113 0.57 -14.20 4.50
N ARG A 114 0.25 -15.16 5.38
CA ARG A 114 -0.94 -15.10 6.26
C ARG A 114 -0.92 -13.86 7.15
N ARG A 115 0.22 -13.57 7.81
CA ARG A 115 0.37 -12.36 8.64
C ARG A 115 0.22 -11.08 7.82
N HIS A 116 0.86 -10.98 6.66
CA HIS A 116 0.74 -9.81 5.78
C HIS A 116 -0.70 -9.60 5.29
N THR A 117 -1.39 -10.67 4.93
CA THR A 117 -2.81 -10.63 4.55
C THR A 117 -3.68 -10.18 5.72
N GLY A 118 -3.44 -10.70 6.93
CA GLY A 118 -4.12 -10.28 8.15
C GLY A 118 -3.89 -8.81 8.48
N HIS A 119 -2.68 -8.29 8.34
CA HIS A 119 -2.37 -6.88 8.51
C HIS A 119 -3.08 -6.00 7.48
N ALA A 120 -3.21 -6.45 6.23
CA ALA A 120 -3.97 -5.72 5.21
C ALA A 120 -5.47 -5.63 5.57
N TRP A 121 -6.05 -6.71 6.11
CA TRP A 121 -7.43 -6.67 6.62
C TRP A 121 -7.60 -5.69 7.78
N LEU A 122 -6.68 -5.68 8.75
CA LEU A 122 -6.69 -4.72 9.85
C LEU A 122 -6.58 -3.28 9.34
N ALA A 123 -5.67 -3.01 8.40
CA ALA A 123 -5.53 -1.68 7.79
C ALA A 123 -6.82 -1.24 7.09
N TYR A 124 -7.50 -2.15 6.38
CA TYR A 124 -8.81 -1.87 5.78
C TYR A 124 -9.86 -1.53 6.85
N HIS A 125 -9.99 -2.35 7.89
CA HIS A 125 -10.97 -2.14 8.97
C HIS A 125 -10.75 -0.84 9.74
N HIS A 126 -9.49 -0.41 9.90
CA HIS A 126 -9.12 0.86 10.54
C HIS A 126 -9.07 2.04 9.57
N ALA A 127 -9.59 1.89 8.34
CA ALA A 127 -9.63 2.92 7.30
C ALA A 127 -8.24 3.51 6.94
N GLN A 128 -7.17 2.74 7.12
CA GLN A 128 -5.79 3.11 6.79
C GLN A 128 -5.50 2.93 5.29
N TYR A 129 -6.36 3.48 4.43
CA TYR A 129 -6.32 3.26 2.99
C TYR A 129 -4.99 3.68 2.34
N PRO A 130 -4.33 4.80 2.71
CA PRO A 130 -3.03 5.14 2.13
C PRO A 130 -1.95 4.09 2.42
N GLN A 131 -1.98 3.46 3.60
CA GLN A 131 -1.07 2.36 3.93
C GLN A 131 -1.42 1.11 3.12
N LEU A 132 -2.71 0.80 3.01
CA LEU A 132 -3.19 -0.34 2.25
C LEU A 132 -2.81 -0.23 0.76
N LEU A 133 -2.97 0.95 0.15
CA LEU A 133 -2.55 1.21 -1.24
C LEU A 133 -1.05 0.98 -1.46
N ARG A 134 -0.21 1.21 -0.44
CA ARG A 134 1.24 0.95 -0.52
C ARG A 134 1.58 -0.54 -0.42
N THR A 135 0.83 -1.31 0.36
CA THR A 135 1.16 -2.72 0.65
C THR A 135 0.55 -3.70 -0.34
N LEU A 136 -0.62 -3.38 -0.90
CA LEU A 136 -1.37 -4.27 -1.80
C LEU A 136 -0.57 -4.74 -3.04
N PRO A 137 0.19 -3.89 -3.76
CA PRO A 137 0.96 -4.34 -4.93
C PRO A 137 1.92 -5.49 -4.62
N THR A 138 2.65 -5.39 -3.51
CA THR A 138 3.56 -6.46 -3.05
C THR A 138 2.80 -7.68 -2.54
N LEU A 139 1.66 -7.48 -1.87
CA LEU A 139 0.83 -8.60 -1.41
C LEU A 139 0.26 -9.40 -2.60
N LEU A 140 -0.19 -8.72 -3.65
CA LEU A 140 -0.67 -9.35 -4.88
C LEU A 140 0.45 -10.19 -5.51
N ASP A 141 1.67 -9.65 -5.63
CA ASP A 141 2.84 -10.31 -6.21
C ASP A 141 3.33 -11.52 -5.38
N THR A 142 3.32 -11.41 -4.05
CA THR A 142 3.85 -12.45 -3.16
C THR A 142 2.87 -13.60 -2.89
N THR A 143 1.57 -13.41 -3.14
CA THR A 143 0.54 -14.44 -2.89
C THR A 143 0.27 -15.35 -4.10
N HIS A 144 0.99 -15.19 -5.22
CA HIS A 144 0.73 -15.88 -6.49
C HIS A 144 0.56 -17.41 -6.42
N HIS A 145 1.31 -18.07 -5.54
CA HIS A 145 1.30 -19.54 -5.38
C HIS A 145 0.35 -20.05 -4.28
N THR A 146 -0.39 -19.17 -3.60
CA THR A 146 -1.34 -19.54 -2.55
C THR A 146 -2.74 -19.05 -2.92
N PRO A 147 -3.55 -19.83 -3.65
CA PRO A 147 -4.84 -19.38 -4.19
C PRO A 147 -5.75 -18.70 -3.17
N ALA A 148 -5.93 -19.31 -1.98
CA ALA A 148 -6.77 -18.74 -0.92
C ALA A 148 -6.28 -17.35 -0.44
N LEU A 149 -4.96 -17.17 -0.26
CA LEU A 149 -4.40 -15.88 0.15
C LEU A 149 -4.44 -14.85 -0.99
N ARG A 150 -4.26 -15.30 -2.23
CA ARG A 150 -4.37 -14.45 -3.41
C ARG A 150 -5.80 -13.96 -3.62
N ALA A 151 -6.78 -14.84 -3.47
CA ALA A 151 -8.19 -14.48 -3.49
C ALA A 151 -8.52 -13.47 -2.39
N SER A 152 -7.99 -13.65 -1.18
CA SER A 152 -8.13 -12.69 -0.08
C SER A 152 -7.47 -11.33 -0.40
N ALA A 153 -6.28 -11.32 -0.99
CA ALA A 153 -5.61 -10.10 -1.42
C ALA A 153 -6.41 -9.35 -2.52
N TYR A 154 -6.96 -10.09 -3.50
CA TYR A 154 -7.88 -9.54 -4.49
C TYR A 154 -9.17 -9.00 -3.86
N GLN A 155 -9.72 -9.69 -2.87
CA GLN A 155 -10.91 -9.25 -2.14
C GLN A 155 -10.67 -7.91 -1.45
N ILE A 156 -9.60 -7.77 -0.64
CA ILE A 156 -9.27 -6.49 0.03
C ILE A 156 -9.03 -5.38 -1.00
N THR A 157 -8.37 -5.71 -2.11
CA THR A 157 -8.15 -4.78 -3.23
C THR A 157 -9.47 -4.28 -3.81
N ALA A 158 -10.42 -5.18 -4.09
CA ALA A 158 -11.74 -4.79 -4.57
C ALA A 158 -12.46 -3.87 -3.59
N LEU A 159 -12.48 -4.22 -2.30
CA LEU A 159 -13.17 -3.47 -1.25
C LEU A 159 -12.62 -2.05 -1.11
N VAL A 160 -11.30 -1.87 -1.08
CA VAL A 160 -10.71 -0.52 -0.98
C VAL A 160 -10.95 0.30 -2.25
N LEU A 161 -10.94 -0.32 -3.43
CA LEU A 161 -11.20 0.39 -4.69
C LEU A 161 -12.64 0.89 -4.80
N VAL A 162 -13.63 0.19 -4.22
CA VAL A 162 -15.00 0.73 -4.06
C VAL A 162 -14.98 2.02 -3.24
N LYS A 163 -14.27 2.03 -2.10
CA LYS A 163 -14.17 3.22 -1.23
C LYS A 163 -13.50 4.41 -1.89
N LEU A 164 -12.65 4.16 -2.88
CA LEU A 164 -11.92 5.19 -3.64
C LEU A 164 -12.61 5.60 -4.95
N GLY A 165 -13.78 5.02 -5.26
CA GLY A 165 -14.52 5.32 -6.49
C GLY A 165 -13.95 4.69 -7.77
N ALA A 166 -13.00 3.76 -7.65
CA ALA A 166 -12.38 3.05 -8.78
C ALA A 166 -13.17 1.78 -9.12
N ALA A 167 -14.45 1.94 -9.47
CA ALA A 167 -15.41 0.85 -9.61
C ALA A 167 -15.01 -0.21 -10.68
N ASP A 168 -14.51 0.21 -11.85
CA ASP A 168 -14.08 -0.72 -12.90
C ASP A 168 -12.91 -1.61 -12.44
N LEU A 169 -11.95 -1.02 -11.72
CA LEU A 169 -10.81 -1.75 -11.21
C LEU A 169 -11.19 -2.63 -10.02
N SER A 170 -12.16 -2.18 -9.21
CA SER A 170 -12.76 -2.98 -8.15
C SER A 170 -13.42 -4.24 -8.71
N TRP A 171 -14.18 -4.11 -9.80
CA TRP A 171 -14.79 -5.24 -10.50
C TRP A 171 -13.76 -6.25 -10.97
N LEU A 172 -12.68 -5.81 -11.62
CA LEU A 172 -11.59 -6.70 -12.04
C LEU A 172 -10.97 -7.47 -10.88
N ALA A 173 -10.73 -6.80 -9.75
CA ALA A 173 -10.19 -7.45 -8.56
C ALA A 173 -11.19 -8.45 -7.95
N ALA A 174 -12.47 -8.09 -7.89
CA ALA A 174 -13.52 -8.94 -7.34
C ALA A 174 -13.75 -10.20 -8.19
N ASP A 175 -13.81 -10.06 -9.51
CA ASP A 175 -13.89 -11.16 -10.47
C ASP A 175 -12.73 -12.15 -10.25
N ARG A 176 -11.49 -11.63 -10.20
CA ARG A 176 -10.32 -12.46 -9.94
C ARG A 176 -10.31 -13.13 -8.57
N ALA A 177 -10.86 -12.49 -7.54
CA ALA A 177 -11.04 -13.14 -6.25
C ALA A 177 -11.95 -14.36 -6.38
N ALA A 178 -13.10 -14.19 -7.04
CA ALA A 178 -14.08 -15.25 -7.26
C ALA A 178 -13.56 -16.38 -8.16
N THR A 179 -12.78 -16.07 -9.20
CA THR A 179 -12.20 -17.12 -10.07
C THR A 179 -11.02 -17.84 -9.41
N THR A 180 -10.32 -17.20 -8.48
CA THR A 180 -9.16 -17.79 -7.79
C THR A 180 -9.61 -18.71 -6.64
N ASP A 181 -10.60 -18.28 -5.88
CA ASP A 181 -11.20 -19.07 -4.79
C ASP A 181 -12.67 -18.64 -4.63
N PRO A 182 -13.63 -19.38 -5.22
CA PRO A 182 -15.04 -19.03 -5.29
C PRO A 182 -15.71 -19.21 -3.93
N THR A 183 -15.40 -18.30 -3.00
CA THR A 183 -15.97 -18.25 -1.66
C THR A 183 -17.08 -17.22 -1.59
N SER A 184 -18.02 -17.43 -0.66
CA SER A 184 -19.06 -16.46 -0.31
C SER A 184 -18.50 -15.07 0.03
N ASN A 185 -17.27 -15.00 0.55
CA ASN A 185 -16.54 -13.76 0.84
C ASN A 185 -16.12 -13.01 -0.44
N ALA A 186 -15.67 -13.73 -1.47
CA ALA A 186 -15.39 -13.14 -2.78
C ALA A 186 -16.68 -12.55 -3.40
N THR A 187 -17.83 -13.21 -3.20
CA THR A 187 -19.12 -12.71 -3.69
C THR A 187 -19.54 -11.39 -3.05
N ILE A 188 -19.19 -11.13 -1.78
CA ILE A 188 -19.42 -9.82 -1.16
C ILE A 188 -18.70 -8.72 -1.94
N ALA A 189 -17.44 -8.94 -2.31
CA ALA A 189 -16.66 -7.97 -3.10
C ALA A 189 -17.25 -7.78 -4.51
N VAL A 190 -17.67 -8.87 -5.16
CA VAL A 190 -18.37 -8.84 -6.45
C VAL A 190 -19.64 -7.98 -6.38
N ALA A 191 -20.49 -8.21 -5.39
CA ALA A 191 -21.71 -7.45 -5.21
C ALA A 191 -21.46 -5.95 -4.94
N GLN A 192 -20.43 -5.63 -4.15
CA GLN A 192 -20.07 -4.22 -3.90
C GLN A 192 -19.51 -3.53 -5.14
N ALA A 193 -18.69 -4.22 -5.94
CA ALA A 193 -18.19 -3.69 -7.20
C ALA A 193 -19.32 -3.45 -8.21
N LEU A 194 -20.26 -4.40 -8.34
CA LEU A 194 -21.44 -4.26 -9.21
C LEU A 194 -22.31 -3.07 -8.80
N ARG A 195 -22.54 -2.86 -7.50
CA ARG A 195 -23.24 -1.65 -7.00
C ARG A 195 -22.49 -0.37 -7.32
N ALA A 196 -21.16 -0.35 -7.12
CA ALA A 196 -20.34 0.81 -7.46
C ALA A 196 -20.40 1.16 -8.97
N LEU A 197 -20.70 0.17 -9.82
CA LEU A 197 -20.94 0.33 -11.26
C LEU A 197 -22.40 0.65 -11.62
N GLY A 198 -23.30 0.81 -10.65
CA GLY A 198 -24.73 1.02 -10.89
C GLY A 198 -25.43 -0.21 -11.51
N ARG A 199 -25.04 -1.41 -11.10
CA ARG A 199 -25.60 -2.70 -11.56
C ARG A 199 -26.32 -3.44 -10.43
N ASP A 200 -27.25 -2.75 -9.77
CA ASP A 200 -27.89 -3.21 -8.52
C ASP A 200 -28.61 -4.56 -8.65
N ARG A 201 -29.28 -4.81 -9.78
CA ARG A 201 -29.94 -6.10 -10.05
C ARG A 201 -28.97 -7.28 -10.11
N LEU A 202 -27.80 -7.08 -10.74
CA LEU A 202 -26.77 -8.11 -10.80
C LEU A 202 -26.15 -8.33 -9.42
N ALA A 203 -25.92 -7.26 -8.67
CA ALA A 203 -25.42 -7.33 -7.31
C ALA A 203 -26.38 -8.12 -6.40
N LEU A 204 -27.70 -7.88 -6.51
CA LEU A 204 -28.72 -8.60 -5.77
C LEU A 204 -28.71 -10.10 -6.11
N THR A 205 -28.71 -10.44 -7.40
CA THR A 205 -28.73 -11.83 -7.87
C THR A 205 -27.51 -12.60 -7.33
N ALA A 206 -26.31 -12.02 -7.48
CA ALA A 206 -25.09 -12.63 -6.96
C ALA A 206 -25.11 -12.84 -5.44
N THR A 207 -25.68 -11.88 -4.68
CA THR A 207 -25.78 -12.04 -3.22
C THR A 207 -26.76 -13.12 -2.78
N LEU A 208 -27.88 -13.30 -3.50
CA LEU A 208 -28.86 -14.34 -3.19
C LEU A 208 -28.27 -15.73 -3.50
N ASP A 209 -27.67 -15.91 -4.67
CA ASP A 209 -27.01 -17.16 -5.05
C ASP A 209 -25.93 -17.59 -4.04
N ALA A 210 -25.15 -16.63 -3.53
CA ALA A 210 -24.16 -16.90 -2.49
C ALA A 210 -24.78 -17.17 -1.10
N THR A 211 -25.95 -16.60 -0.80
CA THR A 211 -26.67 -16.82 0.47
C THR A 211 -27.17 -18.26 0.57
N ASP A 212 -27.62 -18.80 -0.56
CA ASP A 212 -28.14 -20.17 -0.66
C ASP A 212 -27.02 -21.21 -0.57
N THR A 213 -25.83 -20.89 -1.07
CA THR A 213 -24.69 -21.81 -1.11
C THR A 213 -23.78 -21.74 0.12
N THR A 214 -23.80 -20.65 0.89
CA THR A 214 -22.92 -20.48 2.05
C THR A 214 -23.37 -21.29 3.27
N THR A 215 -22.44 -21.97 3.94
CA THR A 215 -22.68 -22.62 5.24
C THR A 215 -22.28 -21.75 6.43
N ASP A 216 -21.48 -20.70 6.22
CA ASP A 216 -21.08 -19.75 7.26
C ASP A 216 -22.19 -18.72 7.53
N HIS A 217 -22.74 -18.75 8.75
CA HIS A 217 -23.82 -17.87 9.17
C HIS A 217 -23.42 -16.37 9.25
N ARG A 218 -22.16 -16.06 9.55
CA ARG A 218 -21.66 -14.67 9.61
C ARG A 218 -21.58 -14.08 8.20
N VAL A 219 -21.08 -14.86 7.26
CA VAL A 219 -21.02 -14.46 5.85
C VAL A 219 -22.42 -14.37 5.26
N ARG A 220 -23.31 -15.31 5.61
CA ARG A 220 -24.73 -15.27 5.24
C ARG A 220 -25.41 -13.97 5.68
N GLY A 221 -25.24 -13.57 6.94
CA GLY A 221 -25.79 -12.31 7.45
C GLY A 221 -25.28 -11.09 6.67
N THR A 222 -23.98 -11.07 6.32
CA THR A 222 -23.41 -9.98 5.52
C THR A 222 -23.98 -9.97 4.10
N LEU A 223 -24.15 -11.13 3.46
CA LEU A 223 -24.77 -11.24 2.14
C LEU A 223 -26.22 -10.78 2.13
N LEU A 224 -27.01 -11.12 3.16
CA LEU A 224 -28.39 -10.63 3.33
C LEU A 224 -28.44 -9.10 3.49
N LEU A 225 -27.52 -8.53 4.28
CA LEU A 225 -27.39 -7.07 4.38
C LEU A 225 -27.04 -6.46 3.01
N GLN A 226 -26.12 -7.08 2.26
CA GLN A 226 -25.79 -6.63 0.91
C GLN A 226 -26.98 -6.72 -0.06
N ALA A 227 -27.82 -7.74 0.04
CA ALA A 227 -29.05 -7.88 -0.75
C ALA A 227 -30.07 -6.77 -0.42
N GLY A 228 -30.16 -6.38 0.85
CA GLY A 228 -31.07 -5.32 1.31
C GLY A 228 -30.71 -3.91 0.84
N LEU A 229 -29.45 -3.66 0.45
CA LEU A 229 -28.97 -2.34 0.00
C LEU A 229 -29.43 -1.95 -1.42
N GLY A 230 -30.01 -2.87 -2.19
CA GLY A 230 -30.41 -2.65 -3.59
C GLY A 230 -31.86 -2.21 -3.80
N ARG A 231 -32.44 -1.40 -2.90
CA ARG A 231 -33.81 -0.89 -3.03
C ARG A 231 -33.85 0.58 -3.42
#